data_AF-D8RUE6-F1
#
_entry.id   AF-D8RUE6-F1
#
_cell.length_a   1.000
_cell.length_b   1.000
_cell.length_c   1.000
_cell.angle_alpha   90.00
_cell.angle_beta   90.00
_cell.angle_gamma   90.00
#
_symmetry.space_group_name_H-M   'P 1'
#
loop_
_entity.id
_entity.type
_entity.pdbx_description
1 polymer ?
#
loop_
_entity_poly.entity_id
_entity_poly.type
_entity_poly.pdbx_seq_one_letter_code
_entity_poly.pdbx_strand_id
1 'polypeptide(L)'
;ILDSLIVDVAAEAHRAARLGFDPRIEMGEEEELRLSSQARSLAESGSGGSERGGGEKYVVDVFGQSHPAIASQQLQCMNCGRSVAAGRFAPHLEKCLGKVLSAIAHSCL
;
A
#
# COMPACT_ATOMS: atom_id res chain seq x y z
N ILE A 1 33.33 31.30 15.98
CA ILE A 1 32.37 30.43 16.70
C ILE A 1 30.95 30.75 16.26
N LEU A 2 30.49 32.01 16.33
CA LEU A 2 29.14 32.35 15.87
C LEU A 2 28.97 32.18 14.36
N ASP A 3 29.92 32.66 13.56
CA ASP A 3 29.84 32.58 12.10
C ASP A 3 29.85 31.13 11.59
N SER A 4 30.63 30.24 12.23
CA SER A 4 30.63 28.81 11.91
C SER A 4 29.27 28.18 12.22
N LEU A 5 28.66 28.50 13.37
CA LEU A 5 27.33 28.00 13.73
C LEU A 5 26.24 28.53 12.79
N ILE A 6 26.32 29.79 12.37
CA ILE A 6 25.38 30.37 11.39
C ILE A 6 25.48 29.63 10.06
N VAL A 7 26.71 29.35 9.59
CA VAL A 7 26.92 28.61 8.34
C VAL A 7 26.40 27.18 8.44
N ASP A 8 26.62 26.49 9.56
CA ASP A 8 26.13 25.12 9.77
C ASP A 8 24.59 25.05 9.74
N VAL A 9 23.92 25.96 10.46
CA VAL A 9 22.45 26.04 10.49
C VAL A 9 21.88 26.42 9.13
N ALA A 10 22.49 27.40 8.45
CA ALA A 10 22.05 27.83 7.12
C ALA A 10 22.23 26.73 6.07
N ALA A 11 23.34 25.98 6.12
CA ALA A 11 23.60 24.87 5.22
C ALA A 11 22.62 23.71 5.45
N GLU A 12 22.28 23.41 6.71
CA GLU A 12 21.30 22.37 7.03
C GLU A 12 19.90 22.76 6.56
N ALA A 13 19.44 23.98 6.85
CA ALA A 13 18.15 24.48 6.36
C ALA A 13 18.07 24.46 4.82
N HIS A 14 19.16 24.82 4.14
CA HIS A 14 19.24 24.78 2.69
C HIS A 14 19.19 23.34 2.13
N ARG A 15 19.89 22.39 2.76
CA ARG A 15 19.82 20.97 2.38
C ARG A 15 18.38 20.44 2.50
N ALA A 16 17.75 20.70 3.64
CA ALA A 16 16.40 20.25 3.96
C ALA A 16 15.39 20.80 2.92
N ALA A 17 15.41 22.11 2.66
CA ALA A 17 14.54 22.75 1.67
C ALA A 17 14.78 22.24 0.23
N ARG A 18 16.05 21.97 -0.15
CA ARG A 18 16.36 21.43 -1.49
C ARG A 18 15.91 20.00 -1.70
N LEU A 19 15.90 19.20 -0.63
CA LEU A 19 15.47 17.81 -0.66
C LEU A 19 13.96 17.65 -0.41
N GLY A 20 13.25 18.74 -0.10
CA GLY A 20 11.82 18.72 0.21
C GLY A 20 11.49 18.28 1.63
N PHE A 21 12.50 18.14 2.50
CA PHE A 21 12.31 17.95 3.93
C PHE A 21 12.11 19.33 4.57
N ASP A 22 10.90 19.88 4.55
CA ASP A 22 10.59 21.12 5.28
C ASP A 22 10.24 20.76 6.74
N PRO A 23 10.96 21.24 7.76
CA PRO A 23 10.64 20.97 9.17
C PRO A 23 9.24 21.48 9.59
N ARG A 24 8.61 22.37 8.83
CA ARG A 24 7.22 22.79 9.04
C ARG A 24 6.21 21.77 8.50
N ILE A 25 6.64 20.93 7.55
CA ILE A 25 5.89 19.77 7.05
C ILE A 25 6.07 18.58 8.00
N GLU A 26 7.21 18.44 8.69
CA GLU A 26 7.39 17.41 9.73
C GLU A 26 6.33 17.49 10.85
N MET A 27 5.83 18.70 11.19
CA MET A 27 4.71 18.88 12.13
C MET A 27 3.40 18.22 11.63
N GLY A 28 3.21 18.15 10.31
CA GLY A 28 2.09 17.44 9.69
C GLY A 28 2.38 15.95 9.51
N GLU A 29 3.63 15.59 9.21
CA GLU A 29 4.06 14.19 9.08
C GLU A 29 4.06 13.45 10.42
N GLU A 30 4.38 14.10 11.54
CA GLU A 30 4.26 13.51 12.88
C GLU A 30 2.79 13.27 13.27
N GLU A 31 1.89 14.18 12.86
CA GLU A 31 0.45 14.02 13.03
C GLU A 31 -0.08 12.89 12.14
N GLU A 32 0.39 12.80 10.88
CA GLU A 32 0.08 11.71 9.96
C GLU A 32 0.64 10.37 10.44
N LEU A 33 1.83 10.34 11.05
CA LEU A 33 2.41 9.16 11.71
C LEU A 33 1.58 8.73 12.92
N ARG A 34 1.07 9.70 13.70
CA ARG A 34 0.13 9.43 14.81
C ARG A 34 -1.22 8.90 14.31
N LEU A 35 -1.77 9.49 13.25
CA LEU A 35 -3.01 9.06 12.63
C LEU A 35 -2.87 7.67 11.99
N SER A 36 -1.75 7.40 11.32
CA SER A 36 -1.47 6.10 10.69
C SER A 36 -1.15 5.01 11.71
N SER A 37 -0.43 5.31 12.78
CA SER A 37 -0.24 4.37 13.90
C SER A 37 -1.57 4.11 14.64
N GLN A 38 -2.42 5.12 14.80
CA GLN A 38 -3.76 4.94 15.34
C GLN A 38 -4.63 4.08 14.40
N ALA A 39 -4.61 4.32 13.09
CA ALA A 39 -5.32 3.50 12.11
C ALA A 39 -4.83 2.04 12.12
N ARG A 40 -3.52 1.82 12.24
CA ARG A 40 -2.95 0.47 12.42
C ARG A 40 -3.37 -0.17 13.74
N SER A 41 -3.42 0.58 14.84
CA SER A 41 -3.88 0.08 16.14
C SER A 41 -5.37 -0.31 16.12
N LEU A 42 -6.20 0.41 15.36
CA LEU A 42 -7.61 0.06 15.13
C LEU A 42 -7.74 -1.16 14.22
N ALA A 43 -6.84 -1.30 13.23
CA ALA A 43 -6.75 -2.48 12.37
C ALA A 43 -6.19 -3.72 13.09
N GLU A 44 -5.43 -3.55 14.18
CA GLU A 44 -4.97 -4.65 15.05
C GLU A 44 -5.97 -4.96 16.16
N SER A 45 -6.73 -3.96 16.63
CA SER A 45 -7.85 -4.15 17.56
C SER A 45 -9.07 -4.80 16.87
N GLY A 46 -9.15 -4.73 15.55
CA GLY A 46 -9.97 -5.62 14.74
C GLY A 46 -9.15 -6.85 14.36
N SER A 47 -9.49 -8.01 14.92
CA SER A 47 -8.95 -9.30 14.47
C SER A 47 -9.03 -9.41 12.93
N GLY A 48 -7.91 -9.15 12.24
CA GLY A 48 -7.69 -9.48 10.83
C GLY A 48 -7.33 -10.95 10.64
N GLY A 49 -7.62 -11.78 11.64
CA GLY A 49 -7.55 -13.23 11.57
C GLY A 49 -8.72 -13.77 10.78
N SER A 50 -8.42 -14.65 9.85
CA SER A 50 -9.40 -15.48 9.14
C SER A 50 -10.25 -16.28 10.13
N GLU A 51 -11.40 -15.75 10.55
CA GLU A 51 -12.42 -16.48 11.29
C GLU A 51 -13.65 -16.73 10.40
N ARG A 52 -13.78 -18.00 10.01
CA ARG A 52 -15.05 -18.61 9.63
C ARG A 52 -16.04 -18.38 10.78
N GLY A 53 -17.02 -17.50 10.61
CA GLY A 53 -18.14 -17.43 11.55
C GLY A 53 -18.83 -16.07 11.54
N GLY A 54 -20.16 -16.08 11.41
CA GLY A 54 -20.99 -14.90 11.19
C GLY A 54 -20.80 -13.76 12.21
N GLY A 55 -20.76 -12.55 11.68
CA GLY A 55 -20.58 -11.31 12.44
C GLY A 55 -20.68 -10.11 11.50
N GLU A 56 -21.87 -9.93 10.96
CA GLU A 56 -22.23 -9.02 9.87
C GLU A 56 -22.11 -7.55 10.29
N LYS A 57 -20.90 -6.99 10.19
CA LYS A 57 -20.66 -5.54 10.18
C LYS A 57 -19.92 -5.24 8.88
N TYR A 58 -20.67 -5.04 7.81
CA TYR A 58 -20.10 -4.62 6.54
C TYR A 58 -19.31 -3.34 6.80
N VAL A 59 -17.99 -3.39 6.59
CA VAL A 59 -17.17 -2.18 6.56
C VAL A 59 -17.65 -1.41 5.34
N VAL A 60 -18.31 -0.28 5.61
CA VAL A 60 -18.86 0.60 4.60
C VAL A 60 -17.70 1.46 4.08
N ASP A 61 -17.49 1.46 2.77
CA ASP A 61 -16.48 2.31 2.11
C ASP A 61 -16.84 3.81 2.24
N VAL A 62 -15.91 4.71 1.94
CA VAL A 62 -16.10 6.18 1.95
C VAL A 62 -17.31 6.63 1.12
N PHE A 63 -17.72 5.83 0.12
CA PHE A 63 -18.91 6.07 -0.71
C PHE A 63 -20.22 5.47 -0.15
N GLY A 64 -20.22 4.91 1.06
CA GLY A 64 -21.43 4.29 1.61
C GLY A 64 -21.71 2.88 1.09
N GLN A 65 -20.79 2.26 0.34
CA GLN A 65 -21.00 0.93 -0.27
C GLN A 65 -20.50 -0.20 0.64
N SER A 66 -21.35 -1.20 0.87
CA SER A 66 -20.97 -2.44 1.55
C SER A 66 -20.36 -3.43 0.57
N HIS A 67 -19.07 -3.70 0.71
CA HIS A 67 -18.41 -4.70 -0.10
C HIS A 67 -18.52 -6.07 0.58
N PRO A 68 -18.87 -7.14 -0.16
CA PRO A 68 -18.86 -8.48 0.40
C PRO A 68 -17.43 -8.85 0.82
N ALA A 69 -17.30 -9.51 1.98
CA ALA A 69 -16.00 -9.94 2.52
C ALA A 69 -15.22 -10.86 1.54
N ILE A 70 -15.92 -11.49 0.60
CA ILE A 70 -15.32 -12.30 -0.46
C ILE A 70 -15.64 -11.64 -1.79
N ALA A 71 -14.62 -11.10 -2.45
CA ALA A 71 -14.70 -10.57 -3.80
C ALA A 71 -14.84 -11.73 -4.81
N SER A 72 -16.08 -12.13 -5.09
CA SER A 72 -16.46 -13.20 -6.01
C SER A 72 -16.55 -12.75 -7.48
N GLN A 73 -16.37 -11.45 -7.75
CA GLN A 73 -16.35 -10.88 -9.09
C GLN A 73 -15.30 -11.58 -9.96
N GLN A 74 -15.70 -12.03 -11.14
CA GLN A 74 -14.80 -12.67 -12.09
C GLN A 74 -14.14 -11.59 -12.96
N LEU A 75 -12.81 -11.57 -12.95
CA LEU A 75 -11.98 -10.65 -13.74
C LEU A 75 -11.22 -11.44 -14.81
N GLN A 76 -11.11 -10.88 -16.01
CA GLN A 76 -10.35 -11.51 -17.08
C GLN A 76 -8.85 -11.20 -16.93
N CYS A 77 -8.02 -12.24 -16.86
CA CYS A 77 -6.57 -12.06 -16.87
C CYS A 77 -6.10 -11.63 -18.25
N MET A 78 -5.48 -10.46 -18.35
CA MET A 78 -4.96 -9.93 -19.63
C MET A 78 -3.80 -10.73 -20.20
N ASN A 79 -3.11 -11.53 -19.38
CA ASN A 79 -1.94 -12.31 -19.82
C ASN A 79 -2.30 -13.69 -20.38
N CYS A 80 -3.41 -14.30 -19.94
CA CYS A 80 -3.82 -15.64 -20.40
C CYS A 80 -5.28 -15.73 -20.88
N GLY A 81 -6.03 -14.62 -20.83
CA GLY A 81 -7.44 -14.54 -21.24
C GLY A 81 -8.43 -15.27 -20.34
N ARG A 82 -7.97 -15.97 -19.28
CA ARG A 82 -8.84 -16.75 -18.39
C ARG A 82 -9.61 -15.85 -17.43
N SER A 83 -10.87 -16.22 -17.20
CA SER A 83 -11.70 -15.61 -16.15
C SER A 83 -11.29 -16.15 -14.78
N VAL A 84 -10.97 -15.25 -13.86
CA VAL A 84 -10.43 -15.57 -12.52
C VAL A 84 -11.15 -14.71 -11.48
N ALA A 85 -11.60 -15.32 -10.39
CA ALA A 85 -12.22 -14.58 -9.29
C ALA A 85 -11.24 -13.57 -8.67
N ALA A 86 -11.71 -12.35 -8.38
CA ALA A 86 -10.92 -11.25 -7.84
C ALA A 86 -10.15 -11.67 -6.57
N GLY A 87 -10.81 -12.38 -5.64
CA GLY A 87 -10.15 -12.91 -4.43
C GLY A 87 -9.07 -13.98 -4.67
N ARG A 88 -8.88 -14.47 -5.90
CA ARG A 88 -7.85 -15.47 -6.27
C ARG A 88 -6.90 -14.96 -7.37
N PHE A 89 -6.94 -13.66 -7.67
CA PHE A 89 -6.16 -13.10 -8.76
C PHE A 89 -4.65 -13.07 -8.46
N ALA A 90 -4.26 -12.76 -7.22
CA ALA A 90 -2.85 -12.77 -6.79
C ALA A 90 -2.17 -14.15 -6.96
N PRO A 91 -2.69 -15.26 -6.38
CA PRO A 91 -2.09 -16.58 -6.59
C PRO A 91 -2.20 -17.09 -8.05
N HIS A 92 -3.12 -16.52 -8.84
CA HIS A 92 -3.14 -16.75 -10.28
C HIS A 92 -1.96 -16.06 -10.99
N LEU A 93 -1.69 -14.79 -10.68
CA LEU A 93 -0.59 -14.03 -11.29
C LEU A 93 0.76 -14.68 -11.01
N GLU A 94 1.01 -15.21 -9.82
CA GLU A 94 2.25 -15.95 -9.52
C GLU A 94 2.51 -17.09 -10.53
N LYS A 95 1.47 -17.86 -10.85
CA LYS A 95 1.56 -19.00 -11.79
C LYS A 95 1.51 -18.56 -13.25
N CYS A 96 0.75 -17.50 -13.55
CA CYS A 96 0.57 -16.98 -14.91
C CYS A 96 1.82 -16.22 -15.37
N LEU A 97 2.38 -15.40 -14.48
CA LEU A 97 3.57 -14.60 -14.72
C LEU A 97 4.86 -15.40 -14.53
N GLY A 98 4.89 -16.35 -13.59
CA GLY A 98 6.05 -17.24 -13.40
C GLY A 98 6.43 -18.06 -14.64
N LYS A 99 5.48 -18.27 -15.58
CA LYS A 99 5.71 -18.99 -16.85
C LYS A 99 6.08 -18.07 -18.02
N VAL A 100 5.73 -16.79 -18.00
CA VAL A 100 6.05 -15.87 -19.13
C VAL A 100 7.53 -15.50 -19.16
N LEU A 101 8.22 -15.48 -18.01
CA LEU A 101 9.69 -15.36 -18.01
C LEU A 101 10.37 -16.56 -18.71
N SER A 102 9.84 -17.78 -18.57
CA SER A 102 10.37 -18.94 -19.29
C SER A 102 10.05 -18.96 -20.79
N ALA A 103 8.95 -18.33 -21.22
CA ALA A 103 8.56 -18.30 -22.63
C ALA A 103 9.35 -17.26 -23.45
N ILE A 104 9.68 -16.10 -22.86
CA ILE A 104 10.50 -15.07 -23.52
C ILE A 104 11.94 -15.58 -23.79
N ALA A 105 12.45 -16.51 -22.99
CA ALA A 105 13.75 -17.13 -23.22
C ALA A 105 13.79 -18.08 -24.44
N HIS A 106 12.65 -18.64 -24.86
CA HIS A 106 12.58 -19.57 -26.00
C HIS A 106 12.38 -18.90 -27.37
N SER A 107 12.11 -17.59 -27.41
CA SER A 107 12.00 -16.81 -28.66
C SER A 107 13.28 -16.02 -29.02
N CYS A 108 14.39 -16.27 -28.33
CA CYS A 108 15.70 -15.62 -28.57
C CYS A 108 16.80 -16.63 -28.99
N LEU A 109 16.42 -17.76 -29.60
CA LEU A 109 17.31 -18.76 -30.20
C LEU A 109 16.95 -19.00 -31.66
#